data_AF-A0A6I6ECM4-F1
#
_entry.id   AF-A0A6I6ECM4-F1
#
_cell.length_a   1.000
_cell.length_b   1.000
_cell.length_c   1.000
_cell.angle_alpha   90.00
_cell.angle_beta   90.00
_cell.angle_gamma   90.00
#
_symmetry.space_group_name_H-M   'P 1'
#
loop_
_entity.id
_entity.type
_entity.pdbx_description
1 polymer ?
#
loop_
_entity_poly.entity_id
_entity_poly.type
_entity_poly.pdbx_seq_one_letter_code
_entity_poly.pdbx_strand_id
1 'polypeptide(L)'
;MRGLVLLWLLGRVGGSVAAETRLTLADVVLHGVLPLSELPRAIAPASDPDCLASYLAGVAPHSPLWRMSPPASAETALPLLRRRLVEQMVAVLGESVRDEATAFAQDFPLAVEWEGMVDSPLAEADFVADWLAAHADTAIAPFLHLLLAHRLQAAQRWAPPQMQAGLSRRFEQALAPVLVSRRPAVACLARELQKRQPRQP
;
A
#
# COMPACT_ATOMS: atom_id res chain seq x y z
N MET A 1 -10.38 -15.87 43.87
CA MET A 1 -9.09 -16.53 43.56
C MET A 1 -9.33 -17.57 42.49
N ARG A 2 -8.60 -17.46 41.37
CA ARG A 2 -8.10 -18.51 40.46
C ARG A 2 -8.09 -17.97 39.03
N GLY A 3 -6.95 -17.41 38.64
CA GLY A 3 -6.62 -17.14 37.26
C GLY A 3 -6.24 -18.43 36.54
N LEU A 4 -6.56 -18.51 35.26
CA LEU A 4 -5.99 -19.48 34.33
C LEU A 4 -5.08 -18.70 33.40
N VAL A 5 -3.77 -18.88 33.61
CA VAL A 5 -2.73 -18.51 32.66
C VAL A 5 -2.58 -19.70 31.73
N LEU A 6 -2.92 -19.55 30.45
CA LEU A 6 -2.56 -20.53 29.43
C LEU A 6 -1.13 -20.24 28.95
N LEU A 7 -0.20 -21.05 29.44
CA LEU A 7 1.13 -21.23 28.84
C LEU A 7 0.96 -21.87 27.46
N TRP A 8 1.48 -21.21 26.42
CA TRP A 8 1.75 -21.84 25.14
C TRP A 8 3.14 -22.49 25.15
N LEU A 9 3.18 -23.80 24.93
CA LEU A 9 4.38 -24.62 24.80
C LEU A 9 5.03 -24.42 23.42
N LEU A 10 6.35 -24.28 23.46
CA LEU A 10 7.26 -24.15 22.33
C LEU A 10 7.33 -25.45 21.50
N GLY A 11 6.89 -25.37 20.24
CA GLY A 11 7.29 -26.29 19.18
C GLY A 11 8.28 -25.59 18.24
N ARG A 12 9.58 -25.89 18.39
CA ARG A 12 10.61 -25.53 17.39
C ARG A 12 10.49 -26.48 16.19
N VAL A 13 10.05 -25.96 15.06
CA VAL A 13 10.34 -26.53 13.73
C VAL A 13 11.10 -25.46 12.95
N GLY A 14 12.18 -25.90 12.30
CA GLY A 14 13.29 -25.09 11.85
C GLY A 14 13.00 -24.08 10.75
N GLY A 15 13.92 -23.11 10.64
CA GLY A 15 14.15 -22.35 9.41
C GLY A 15 13.23 -21.14 9.19
N SER A 16 12.90 -20.36 10.22
CA SER A 16 12.39 -19.00 9.99
C SER A 16 13.57 -18.09 9.62
N VAL A 17 13.91 -18.02 8.34
CA VAL A 17 14.42 -16.76 7.80
C VAL A 17 13.19 -15.88 7.59
N ALA A 18 12.58 -15.44 8.70
CA ALA A 18 11.73 -14.26 8.66
C ALA A 18 12.67 -13.12 8.26
N ALA A 19 12.81 -12.91 6.95
CA ALA A 19 13.23 -11.62 6.46
C ALA A 19 12.22 -10.64 7.04
N GLU A 20 12.60 -9.96 8.12
CA GLU A 20 11.89 -8.79 8.63
C GLU A 20 11.52 -7.96 7.42
N THR A 21 10.24 -7.99 7.04
CA THR A 21 9.79 -7.23 5.90
C THR A 21 9.81 -5.80 6.39
N ARG A 22 10.94 -5.12 6.18
CA ARG A 22 11.08 -3.73 6.57
C ARG A 22 10.04 -2.94 5.78
N LEU A 23 9.15 -2.30 6.52
CA LEU A 23 8.09 -1.50 5.95
C LEU A 23 8.70 -0.33 5.16
N THR A 24 8.24 -0.12 3.92
CA THR A 24 8.67 1.06 3.14
C THR A 24 7.62 2.15 3.15
N LEU A 25 7.98 3.34 2.67
CA LEU A 25 7.02 4.42 2.49
C LEU A 25 5.86 3.99 1.60
N ALA A 26 6.15 3.29 0.49
CA ALA A 26 5.12 2.74 -0.38
C ALA A 26 4.11 1.83 0.35
N ASP A 27 4.54 1.00 1.32
CA ASP A 27 3.61 0.19 2.10
C ASP A 27 2.69 1.06 2.97
N VAL A 28 3.25 2.09 3.62
CA VAL A 28 2.44 2.99 4.46
C VAL A 28 1.45 3.78 3.63
N VAL A 29 1.87 4.32 2.48
CA VAL A 29 1.04 5.16 1.61
C VAL A 29 -0.05 4.34 0.90
N LEU A 30 0.27 3.15 0.41
CA LEU A 30 -0.62 2.37 -0.47
C LEU A 30 -1.44 1.31 0.27
N HIS A 31 -1.03 0.90 1.47
CA HIS A 31 -1.83 0.04 2.36
C HIS A 31 -2.55 0.86 3.43
N GLY A 32 -1.93 1.93 3.94
CA GLY A 32 -2.53 2.77 4.98
C GLY A 32 -2.41 2.20 6.40
N VAL A 33 -1.36 1.42 6.69
CA VAL A 33 -1.21 0.68 7.96
C VAL A 33 -0.74 1.54 9.15
N LEU A 34 -0.01 2.65 8.93
CA LEU A 34 0.59 3.43 10.01
C LEU A 34 0.16 4.91 10.02
N PRO A 35 0.07 5.53 11.22
CA PRO A 35 -0.02 6.98 11.33
C PRO A 35 1.28 7.66 10.89
N LEU A 36 1.19 8.86 10.34
CA LEU A 36 2.37 9.60 9.87
C LEU A 36 3.34 9.99 10.97
N SER A 37 2.86 10.14 12.21
CA SER A 37 3.70 10.43 13.38
C SER A 37 4.73 9.34 13.66
N GLU A 38 4.48 8.10 13.23
CA GLU A 38 5.37 6.95 13.46
C GLU A 38 6.28 6.66 12.26
N LEU A 39 5.97 7.28 11.11
CA LEU A 39 6.59 6.99 9.83
C LEU A 39 8.14 7.08 9.86
N PRO A 40 8.78 8.14 10.39
CA PRO A 40 10.25 8.25 10.34
C PRO A 40 10.98 7.13 11.08
N ARG A 41 10.37 6.56 12.13
CA ARG A 41 10.95 5.45 12.89
C ARG A 41 10.65 4.10 12.26
N ALA A 42 9.45 3.93 11.70
CA ALA A 42 8.99 2.66 11.19
C ALA A 42 9.62 2.26 9.84
N ILE A 43 9.96 3.25 8.99
CA ILE A 43 10.45 2.98 7.63
C ILE A 43 11.96 3.15 7.47
N ALA A 44 12.66 3.66 8.47
CA ALA A 44 14.12 3.79 8.44
C ALA A 44 14.75 2.43 8.76
N PRO A 45 15.75 1.93 7.99
CA PRO A 45 16.44 2.55 6.84
C PRO A 45 15.92 2.07 5.46
N ALA A 46 14.71 1.52 5.39
CA ALA A 46 14.16 0.88 4.19
C ALA A 46 13.74 1.86 3.09
N SER A 47 13.52 3.13 3.43
CA SER A 47 13.04 4.15 2.51
C SER A 47 14.10 5.21 2.23
N ASP A 48 14.03 5.77 1.02
CA ASP A 48 14.89 6.88 0.59
C ASP A 48 14.49 8.17 1.35
N PRO A 49 15.41 8.83 2.08
CA PRO A 49 15.09 10.04 2.84
C PRO A 49 14.52 11.17 1.97
N ASP A 50 14.97 11.27 0.71
CA ASP A 50 14.46 12.29 -0.22
C ASP A 50 13.03 11.97 -0.67
N CYS A 51 12.69 10.67 -0.76
CA CYS A 51 11.33 10.24 -1.06
C CYS A 51 10.39 10.54 0.10
N LEU A 52 10.81 10.25 1.33
CA LEU A 52 10.06 10.60 2.54
C LEU A 52 9.83 12.11 2.62
N ALA A 53 10.86 12.92 2.42
CA ALA A 53 10.74 14.38 2.43
C ALA A 53 9.77 14.87 1.34
N SER A 54 9.87 14.32 0.12
CA SER A 54 8.99 14.67 -1.00
C SER A 54 7.52 14.34 -0.72
N TYR A 55 7.25 13.19 -0.09
CA TYR A 55 5.91 12.80 0.32
C TYR A 55 5.37 13.70 1.43
N LEU A 56 6.15 13.92 2.50
CA LEU A 56 5.72 14.75 3.64
C LEU A 56 5.47 16.21 3.23
N ALA A 57 6.19 16.74 2.24
CA ALA A 57 5.93 18.07 1.69
C ALA A 57 4.54 18.20 1.02
N GLY A 58 3.94 17.09 0.58
CA GLY A 58 2.56 17.05 0.05
C GLY A 58 1.49 16.93 1.14
N VAL A 59 1.86 16.56 2.37
CA VAL A 59 0.91 16.40 3.48
C VAL A 59 0.65 17.75 4.14
N ALA A 60 -0.57 18.26 4.05
CA ALA A 60 -0.96 19.50 4.72
C ALA A 60 -0.72 19.41 6.25
N PRO A 61 -0.29 20.48 6.94
CA PRO A 61 -0.05 20.45 8.39
C PRO A 61 -1.28 20.06 9.22
N HIS A 62 -2.49 20.35 8.73
CA HIS A 62 -3.76 19.99 9.38
C HIS A 62 -4.37 18.68 8.84
N SER A 63 -3.64 17.94 8.00
CA SER A 63 -4.13 16.69 7.40
C SER A 63 -4.59 15.71 8.50
N PRO A 64 -5.72 15.01 8.30
CA PRO A 64 -6.13 13.94 9.20
C PRO A 64 -5.07 12.84 9.36
N LEU A 65 -4.21 12.62 8.35
CA LEU A 65 -3.16 11.59 8.37
C LEU A 65 -2.20 11.70 9.57
N TRP A 66 -2.02 12.90 10.11
CA TRP A 66 -1.20 13.12 11.32
C TRP A 66 -1.82 12.57 12.60
N ARG A 67 -3.15 12.44 12.63
CA ARG A 67 -3.93 12.14 13.84
C ARG A 67 -4.72 10.83 13.75
N MET A 68 -4.69 10.15 12.61
CA MET A 68 -5.41 8.89 12.41
C MET A 68 -4.76 7.76 13.21
N SER A 69 -5.36 7.38 14.33
CA SER A 69 -4.97 6.19 15.10
C SER A 69 -5.39 4.89 14.38
N PRO A 70 -4.75 3.75 14.66
CA PRO A 70 -5.22 2.43 14.23
C PRO A 70 -6.69 2.18 14.63
N PRO A 71 -7.43 1.33 13.91
CA PRO A 71 -8.80 1.02 14.26
C PRO A 71 -8.87 0.31 15.61
N ALA A 72 -9.87 0.66 16.43
CA ALA A 72 -10.07 0.05 17.75
C ALA A 72 -10.73 -1.34 17.68
N SER A 73 -11.36 -1.66 16.55
CA SER A 73 -12.07 -2.90 16.31
C SER A 73 -12.19 -3.19 14.81
N ALA A 74 -12.51 -4.44 14.45
CA ALA A 74 -12.78 -4.84 13.07
C ALA A 74 -13.92 -4.02 12.43
N GLU A 75 -14.97 -3.70 13.19
CA GLU A 75 -16.12 -2.89 12.74
C GLU A 75 -15.70 -1.48 12.30
N THR A 76 -14.69 -0.90 12.96
CA THR A 76 -14.18 0.44 12.64
C THR A 76 -13.05 0.44 11.61
N ALA A 77 -12.52 -0.73 11.25
CA ALA A 77 -11.36 -0.87 10.37
C ALA A 77 -11.65 -0.39 8.95
N LEU A 78 -12.69 -0.92 8.31
CA LEU A 78 -12.97 -0.62 6.91
C LEU A 78 -13.30 0.87 6.65
N PRO A 79 -14.18 1.54 7.43
CA PRO A 79 -14.42 2.97 7.25
C PRO A 79 -13.15 3.82 7.44
N LEU A 80 -12.29 3.45 8.38
CA LEU A 80 -11.03 4.14 8.61
C LEU A 80 -10.03 3.92 7.47
N LEU A 81 -9.90 2.70 6.94
CA LEU A 81 -9.04 2.38 5.80
C LEU A 81 -9.46 3.15 4.55
N ARG A 82 -10.76 3.23 4.27
CA ARG A 82 -11.31 4.05 3.17
C ARG A 82 -10.94 5.51 3.34
N ARG A 83 -11.15 6.07 4.53
CA ARG A 83 -10.79 7.46 4.80
C ARG A 83 -9.29 7.70 4.65
N ARG A 84 -8.45 6.78 5.14
CA ARG A 84 -6.98 6.85 4.98
C ARG A 84 -6.61 6.84 3.50
N LEU A 85 -7.19 5.96 2.70
CA LEU A 85 -6.93 5.89 1.27
C LEU A 85 -7.22 7.21 0.56
N VAL A 86 -8.35 7.85 0.87
CA VAL A 86 -8.69 9.19 0.34
C VAL A 86 -7.63 10.21 0.71
N GLU A 87 -7.27 10.30 2.01
CA GLU A 87 -6.29 11.29 2.45
C GLU A 87 -4.89 11.01 1.88
N GLN A 88 -4.52 9.75 1.62
CA GLN A 88 -3.27 9.40 0.96
C GLN A 88 -3.24 9.85 -0.50
N MET A 89 -4.34 9.66 -1.24
CA MET A 89 -4.48 10.18 -2.61
C MET A 89 -4.34 11.71 -2.62
N VAL A 90 -5.01 12.39 -1.70
CA VAL A 90 -4.94 13.85 -1.56
C VAL A 90 -3.53 14.32 -1.20
N ALA A 91 -2.83 13.64 -0.29
CA ALA A 91 -1.45 13.98 0.05
C ALA A 91 -0.50 13.87 -1.14
N VAL A 92 -0.69 12.88 -2.01
CA VAL A 92 0.17 12.64 -3.17
C VAL A 92 -0.18 13.53 -4.37
N LEU A 93 -1.47 13.81 -4.58
CA LEU A 93 -1.97 14.45 -5.81
C LEU A 93 -2.50 15.88 -5.60
N GLY A 94 -2.76 16.27 -4.37
CA GLY A 94 -3.31 17.57 -3.98
C GLY A 94 -4.81 17.54 -3.72
N GLU A 95 -5.32 18.60 -3.10
CA GLU A 95 -6.71 18.70 -2.64
C GLU A 95 -7.76 18.59 -3.76
N SER A 96 -7.40 18.98 -4.99
CA SER A 96 -8.32 18.99 -6.13
C SER A 96 -8.88 17.62 -6.52
N VAL A 97 -8.27 16.52 -6.06
CA VAL A 97 -8.72 15.15 -6.40
C VAL A 97 -9.66 14.54 -5.36
N ARG A 98 -10.01 15.26 -4.28
CA ARG A 98 -10.73 14.70 -3.12
C ARG A 98 -12.04 14.02 -3.48
N ASP A 99 -12.86 14.65 -4.31
CA ASP A 99 -14.18 14.12 -4.66
C ASP A 99 -14.06 12.80 -5.42
N GLU A 100 -13.15 12.75 -6.39
CA GLU A 100 -12.86 11.55 -7.18
C GLU A 100 -12.21 10.44 -6.33
N ALA A 101 -11.25 10.81 -5.46
CA ALA A 101 -10.65 9.88 -4.50
C ALA A 101 -11.69 9.27 -3.55
N THR A 102 -12.67 10.06 -3.12
CA THR A 102 -13.77 9.61 -2.26
C THR A 102 -14.67 8.63 -3.00
N ALA A 103 -15.05 8.93 -4.23
CA ALA A 103 -15.85 8.04 -5.07
C ALA A 103 -15.14 6.69 -5.27
N PHE A 104 -13.86 6.71 -5.67
CA PHE A 104 -13.06 5.50 -5.80
C PHE A 104 -13.02 4.70 -4.49
N ALA A 105 -12.71 5.33 -3.37
CA ALA A 105 -12.55 4.64 -2.09
C ALA A 105 -13.86 4.04 -1.55
N GLN A 106 -15.03 4.55 -1.95
CA GLN A 106 -16.33 3.99 -1.59
C GLN A 106 -16.59 2.65 -2.28
N ASP A 107 -16.16 2.52 -3.54
CA ASP A 107 -16.38 1.33 -4.36
C ASP A 107 -15.24 0.32 -4.26
N PHE A 108 -14.03 0.78 -3.94
CA PHE A 108 -12.84 -0.07 -3.87
C PHE A 108 -13.01 -1.20 -2.83
N PRO A 109 -12.83 -2.49 -3.22
CA PRO A 109 -13.06 -3.65 -2.36
C PRO A 109 -11.89 -3.88 -1.40
N LEU A 110 -11.60 -2.91 -0.53
CA LEU A 110 -10.54 -2.98 0.47
C LEU A 110 -10.73 -4.19 1.39
N ALA A 111 -9.76 -5.10 1.37
CA ALA A 111 -9.63 -6.14 2.37
C ALA A 111 -8.92 -5.59 3.62
N VAL A 112 -9.42 -5.97 4.81
CA VAL A 112 -8.84 -5.55 6.10
C VAL A 112 -7.53 -6.30 6.38
N GLU A 113 -7.37 -7.51 5.84
CA GLU A 113 -6.20 -8.36 6.03
C GLU A 113 -5.80 -9.00 4.68
N TRP A 114 -4.49 -9.12 4.43
CA TRP A 114 -3.94 -9.83 3.26
C TRP A 114 -2.99 -10.97 3.62
N GLU A 115 -2.68 -11.17 4.90
CA GLU A 115 -1.59 -12.07 5.29
C GLU A 115 -1.86 -13.51 4.82
N GLY A 116 -0.95 -14.04 3.99
CA GLY A 116 -1.08 -15.39 3.42
C GLY A 116 -2.06 -15.54 2.26
N MET A 117 -2.61 -14.45 1.69
CA MET A 117 -3.62 -14.51 0.63
C MET A 117 -3.15 -13.91 -0.69
N VAL A 118 -3.32 -14.65 -1.80
CA VAL A 118 -3.14 -14.14 -3.17
C VAL A 118 -4.40 -13.43 -3.65
N ASP A 119 -5.57 -14.00 -3.35
CA ASP A 119 -6.83 -13.62 -3.97
C ASP A 119 -7.27 -12.19 -3.61
N SER A 120 -7.08 -11.79 -2.35
CA SER A 120 -7.46 -10.44 -1.89
C SER A 120 -6.66 -9.33 -2.59
N PRO A 121 -5.31 -9.32 -2.56
CA PRO A 121 -4.55 -8.30 -3.29
C PRO A 121 -4.77 -8.39 -4.81
N LEU A 122 -4.98 -9.59 -5.38
CA LEU A 122 -5.26 -9.72 -6.81
C LEU A 122 -6.63 -9.14 -7.19
N ALA A 123 -7.68 -9.38 -6.40
CA ALA A 123 -9.01 -8.81 -6.62
C ALA A 123 -9.00 -7.28 -6.51
N GLU A 124 -8.26 -6.74 -5.53
CA GLU A 124 -8.03 -5.29 -5.44
C GLU A 124 -7.29 -4.77 -6.69
N ALA A 125 -6.24 -5.45 -7.15
CA ALA A 125 -5.51 -5.09 -8.37
C ALA A 125 -6.42 -5.10 -9.62
N ASP A 126 -7.22 -6.14 -9.79
CA ASP A 126 -8.14 -6.27 -10.92
C ASP A 126 -9.18 -5.13 -10.91
N PHE A 127 -9.74 -4.79 -9.74
CA PHE A 127 -10.63 -3.63 -9.61
C PHE A 127 -9.95 -2.31 -10.03
N VAL A 128 -8.70 -2.07 -9.60
CA VAL A 128 -7.99 -0.83 -9.99
C VAL A 128 -7.76 -0.78 -11.50
N ALA A 129 -7.43 -1.91 -12.12
CA ALA A 129 -7.25 -2.00 -13.57
C ALA A 129 -8.55 -1.69 -14.32
N ASP A 130 -9.67 -2.26 -13.86
CA ASP A 130 -11.00 -2.01 -14.44
C ASP A 130 -11.41 -0.55 -14.27
N TRP A 131 -11.15 0.06 -13.10
CA TRP A 131 -11.41 1.48 -12.87
C TRP A 131 -10.63 2.37 -13.84
N LEU A 132 -9.33 2.12 -14.01
CA LEU A 132 -8.47 2.86 -14.93
C LEU A 132 -8.93 2.71 -16.39
N ALA A 133 -9.42 1.53 -16.78
CA ALA A 133 -9.96 1.30 -18.11
C ALA A 133 -11.28 2.07 -18.35
N ALA A 134 -12.14 2.13 -17.33
CA ALA A 134 -13.41 2.86 -17.40
C ALA A 134 -13.26 4.38 -17.30
N HIS A 135 -12.19 4.87 -16.67
CA HIS A 135 -11.95 6.28 -16.39
C HIS A 135 -10.56 6.73 -16.87
N ALA A 136 -10.31 6.65 -18.17
CA ALA A 136 -8.98 6.88 -18.75
C ALA A 136 -8.34 8.26 -18.40
N ASP A 137 -9.17 9.29 -18.19
CA ASP A 137 -8.72 10.66 -17.90
C ASP A 137 -8.82 11.03 -16.40
N THR A 138 -8.95 10.03 -15.51
CA THR A 138 -9.08 10.24 -14.07
C THR A 138 -7.88 10.99 -13.47
N ALA A 139 -8.14 12.02 -12.66
CA ALA A 139 -7.09 12.82 -12.05
C ALA A 139 -6.32 12.03 -10.97
N ILE A 140 -6.92 10.95 -10.45
CA ILE A 140 -6.29 10.02 -9.51
C ILE A 140 -5.44 8.92 -10.17
N ALA A 141 -5.36 8.87 -11.52
CA ALA A 141 -4.63 7.83 -12.25
C ALA A 141 -3.20 7.59 -11.75
N PRO A 142 -2.37 8.61 -11.45
CA PRO A 142 -1.01 8.36 -10.97
C PRO A 142 -0.97 7.61 -9.64
N PHE A 143 -1.95 7.82 -8.75
CA PHE A 143 -2.02 7.05 -7.50
C PHE A 143 -2.54 5.63 -7.77
N LEU A 144 -3.53 5.48 -8.65
CA LEU A 144 -4.08 4.17 -8.99
C LEU A 144 -3.05 3.25 -9.64
N HIS A 145 -2.17 3.76 -10.50
CA HIS A 145 -1.06 2.99 -11.05
C HIS A 145 -0.08 2.50 -9.97
N LEU A 146 0.23 3.33 -8.97
CA LEU A 146 1.03 2.91 -7.81
C LEU A 146 0.31 1.85 -6.98
N LEU A 147 -0.99 2.06 -6.72
CA LEU A 147 -1.83 1.14 -5.96
C LEU A 147 -1.89 -0.22 -6.64
N LEU A 148 -2.18 -0.25 -7.94
CA LEU A 148 -2.18 -1.46 -8.77
C LEU A 148 -0.85 -2.20 -8.68
N ALA A 149 0.27 -1.52 -8.89
CA ALA A 149 1.59 -2.14 -8.80
C ALA A 149 1.86 -2.71 -7.40
N HIS A 150 1.50 -2.00 -6.34
CA HIS A 150 1.66 -2.49 -4.96
C HIS A 150 0.84 -3.75 -4.68
N ARG A 151 -0.43 -3.78 -5.14
CA ARG A 151 -1.29 -4.97 -5.00
C ARG A 151 -0.76 -6.17 -5.78
N LEU A 152 -0.28 -5.96 -7.00
CA LEU A 152 0.36 -7.01 -7.78
C LEU A 152 1.61 -7.56 -7.09
N GLN A 153 2.45 -6.69 -6.52
CA GLN A 153 3.61 -7.12 -5.74
C GLN A 153 3.22 -7.92 -4.48
N ALA A 154 2.13 -7.52 -3.80
CA ALA A 154 1.60 -8.26 -2.65
C ALA A 154 1.07 -9.66 -3.07
N ALA A 155 0.34 -9.74 -4.18
CA ALA A 155 -0.14 -11.01 -4.74
C ALA A 155 1.02 -11.94 -5.15
N GLN A 156 2.07 -11.39 -5.79
CA GLN A 156 3.26 -12.15 -6.20
C GLN A 156 3.95 -12.88 -5.05
N ARG A 157 3.97 -12.28 -3.85
CA ARG A 157 4.62 -12.89 -2.68
C ARG A 157 4.05 -14.26 -2.31
N TRP A 158 2.76 -14.47 -2.58
CA TRP A 158 2.05 -15.70 -2.25
C TRP A 158 1.66 -16.52 -3.48
N ALA A 159 1.87 -15.98 -4.69
CA ALA A 159 1.45 -16.60 -5.93
C ALA A 159 2.26 -17.86 -6.25
N PRO A 160 1.63 -18.93 -6.78
CA PRO A 160 2.34 -20.11 -7.22
C PRO A 160 3.20 -19.82 -8.47
N PRO A 161 4.25 -20.62 -8.76
CA PRO A 161 5.22 -20.34 -9.81
C PRO A 161 4.63 -20.02 -11.18
N GLN A 162 3.55 -20.70 -11.58
CA GLN A 162 2.89 -20.51 -12.87
C GLN A 162 2.26 -19.12 -13.06
N MET A 163 1.97 -18.40 -11.97
CA MET A 163 1.38 -17.05 -12.02
C MET A 163 2.43 -15.94 -12.02
N GLN A 164 3.66 -16.24 -11.59
CA GLN A 164 4.71 -15.24 -11.32
C GLN A 164 5.02 -14.37 -12.53
N ALA A 165 5.20 -14.98 -13.71
CA ALA A 165 5.53 -14.26 -14.93
C ALA A 165 4.41 -13.31 -15.40
N GLY A 166 3.15 -13.73 -15.26
CA GLY A 166 1.99 -12.90 -15.59
C GLY A 166 1.87 -11.70 -14.67
N LEU A 167 2.02 -11.91 -13.36
CA LEU A 167 1.98 -10.84 -12.37
C LEU A 167 3.15 -9.86 -12.52
N SER A 168 4.37 -10.34 -12.81
CA SER A 168 5.53 -9.46 -13.06
C SER A 168 5.29 -8.53 -14.23
N ARG A 169 4.74 -9.06 -15.33
CA ARG A 169 4.43 -8.25 -16.51
C ARG A 169 3.38 -7.19 -16.21
N ARG A 170 2.31 -7.56 -15.50
CA ARG A 170 1.26 -6.60 -15.08
C ARG A 170 1.83 -5.53 -14.16
N PHE A 171 2.73 -5.91 -13.25
CA PHE A 171 3.42 -4.98 -12.35
C PHE A 171 4.23 -3.94 -13.13
N GLU A 172 5.05 -4.38 -14.09
CA GLU A 172 5.86 -3.50 -14.93
C GLU A 172 4.99 -2.54 -15.76
N GLN A 173 3.90 -3.06 -16.34
CA GLN A 173 2.92 -2.27 -17.09
C GLN A 173 2.24 -1.21 -16.21
N ALA A 174 1.84 -1.57 -14.99
CA ALA A 174 1.23 -0.66 -14.04
C ALA A 174 2.19 0.46 -13.61
N LEU A 175 3.47 0.15 -13.47
CA LEU A 175 4.48 1.09 -12.94
C LEU A 175 5.06 2.02 -14.00
N ALA A 176 5.12 1.59 -15.26
CA ALA A 176 5.68 2.34 -16.39
C ALA A 176 5.24 3.83 -16.46
N PRO A 177 3.93 4.17 -16.41
CA PRO A 177 3.48 5.56 -16.52
C PRO A 177 3.91 6.44 -15.33
N VAL A 178 4.09 5.86 -14.14
CA VAL A 178 4.37 6.62 -12.90
C VAL A 178 5.86 6.78 -12.61
N LEU A 179 6.73 5.98 -13.22
CA LEU A 179 8.19 6.12 -13.10
C LEU A 179 8.71 7.45 -13.66
N VAL A 180 8.06 7.97 -14.69
CA VAL A 180 8.42 9.24 -15.37
C VAL A 180 7.53 10.41 -14.93
N SER A 181 6.77 10.25 -13.85
CA SER A 181 5.88 11.29 -13.35
C SER A 181 6.64 12.56 -12.99
N ARG A 182 6.07 13.72 -13.36
CA ARG A 182 6.59 15.04 -12.95
C ARG A 182 6.32 15.36 -11.48
N ARG A 183 5.49 14.56 -10.79
CA ARG A 183 5.23 14.70 -9.36
C ARG A 183 6.30 13.92 -8.57
N PRO A 184 7.18 14.59 -7.80
CA PRO A 184 8.31 13.92 -7.14
C PRO A 184 7.89 12.74 -6.25
N ALA A 185 6.82 12.91 -5.45
CA ALA A 185 6.29 11.87 -4.58
C ALA A 185 5.84 10.61 -5.37
N VAL A 186 5.14 10.80 -6.50
CA VAL A 186 4.69 9.68 -7.35
C VAL A 186 5.89 8.91 -7.91
N ALA A 187 6.84 9.62 -8.50
CA ALA A 187 8.00 9.00 -9.13
C ALA A 187 8.90 8.30 -8.10
N CYS A 188 9.02 8.84 -6.89
CA CYS A 188 9.84 8.24 -5.84
C CYS A 188 9.19 6.96 -5.28
N LEU A 189 7.88 6.96 -5.02
CA LEU A 189 7.13 5.77 -4.62
C LEU A 189 7.21 4.68 -5.70
N ALA A 190 7.13 5.05 -6.98
CA ALA A 190 7.28 4.11 -8.08
C ALA A 190 8.66 3.43 -8.06
N ARG A 191 9.73 4.20 -7.83
CA ARG A 191 11.10 3.64 -7.72
C ARG A 191 11.26 2.75 -6.50
N GLU A 192 10.63 3.05 -5.37
CA GLU A 192 10.63 2.15 -4.21
C GLU A 192 9.99 0.80 -4.54
N LEU A 193 8.81 0.81 -5.17
CA LEU A 193 8.14 -0.42 -5.60
C LEU A 193 9.01 -1.22 -6.57
N GLN A 194 9.65 -0.55 -7.55
CA GLN A 194 10.52 -1.20 -8.54
C GLN A 194 11.71 -1.90 -7.88
N LYS A 195 12.39 -1.26 -6.91
CA LYS A 195 13.56 -1.83 -6.22
C LYS A 195 13.22 -3.12 -5.46
N ARG A 196 11.96 -3.31 -5.09
CA ARG A 196 11.47 -4.46 -4.31
C ARG A 196 11.00 -5.63 -5.17
N GLN A 197 10.89 -5.45 -6.49
CA GLN A 197 10.48 -6.54 -7.36
C GLN A 197 11.53 -7.67 -7.23
N PRO A 198 11.11 -8.90 -6.89
CA PRO A 198 12.04 -10.01 -6.83
C PRO A 198 12.68 -10.17 -8.20
N ARG A 199 14.02 -10.12 -8.25
CA ARG A 199 14.74 -10.41 -9.48
C ARG A 199 14.39 -11.84 -9.87
N GLN A 200 13.81 -12.02 -11.06
CA GLN A 200 13.69 -13.36 -11.61
C GLN A 200 15.10 -13.90 -11.80
N PRO A 201 15.39 -15.14 -11.34
CA PRO A 201 16.70 -15.76 -11.49
C PRO A 201 17.07 -15.96 -12.97
#